data_AF-A0A4R6F4D3-F1
#
_entry.id   AF-A0A4R6F4D3-F1
#
_cell.length_a   1.000
_cell.length_b   1.000
_cell.length_c   1.000
_cell.angle_alpha   90.00
_cell.angle_beta   90.00
_cell.angle_gamma   90.00
#
_symmetry.space_group_name_H-M   'P 1'
#
loop_
_entity.id
_entity.type
_entity.pdbx_description
1 polymer ?
#
loop_
_entity_poly.entity_id
_entity_poly.type
_entity_poly.pdbx_seq_one_letter_code
_entity_poly.pdbx_strand_id
1 'polypeptide(L)'
;MDYEASRTATRGYIDEDLKRIYDLYIDNQMRGCTPIEAALRVHVLEEHVAKWVRTAESDPYVIERKRAALKALDANTAWSAETAIVHLLRLVENPYEKGSVKVAAIDRLNVLLGITEVDAAGNTRKTGHTLADFYKMTADQPAKPH
;
A
#
# COMPACT_ATOMS: atom_id res chain seq x y z
N MET A 1 -14.84 41.34 35.63
CA MET A 1 -15.22 41.63 34.23
C MET A 1 -14.47 40.59 33.43
N ASP A 2 -15.08 39.41 33.35
CA ASP A 2 -14.41 38.18 32.95
C ASP A 2 -14.28 38.13 31.44
N TYR A 3 -13.03 38.08 31.00
CA TYR A 3 -12.61 37.98 29.62
C TYR A 3 -12.62 36.49 29.23
N GLU A 4 -13.79 35.85 29.27
CA GLU A 4 -13.92 34.44 28.91
C GLU A 4 -14.48 34.26 27.50
N ALA A 5 -13.59 33.75 26.65
CA ALA A 5 -13.87 32.77 25.60
C ALA A 5 -14.85 33.18 24.49
N SER A 6 -14.43 34.13 23.64
CA SER A 6 -14.70 33.98 22.20
C SER A 6 -13.80 32.85 21.65
N ARG A 7 -14.14 31.60 22.01
CA ARG A 7 -13.71 30.44 21.23
C ARG A 7 -14.56 30.47 19.97
N THR A 8 -13.97 30.99 18.90
CA THR A 8 -14.43 30.83 17.52
C THR A 8 -15.06 29.45 17.39
N ALA A 9 -16.37 29.39 17.16
CA ALA A 9 -17.09 28.14 17.00
C ALA A 9 -16.50 27.38 15.80
N THR A 10 -15.59 26.45 16.08
CA THR A 10 -14.89 25.64 15.09
C THR A 10 -15.94 24.75 14.42
N ARG A 11 -16.35 25.13 13.20
CA ARG A 11 -17.14 24.40 12.19
C ARG A 11 -17.75 23.07 12.68
N GLY A 12 -18.80 23.16 13.50
CA GLY A 12 -19.50 21.99 14.06
C GLY A 12 -20.42 21.27 13.08
N TYR A 13 -20.49 21.73 11.82
CA TYR A 13 -21.36 21.16 10.80
C TYR A 13 -20.53 20.79 9.56
N ILE A 14 -20.39 19.49 9.34
CA ILE A 14 -20.02 18.92 8.04
C ILE A 14 -21.33 18.53 7.36
N ASP A 15 -21.47 18.91 6.09
CA ASP A 15 -22.60 18.49 5.26
C ASP A 15 -22.59 16.94 5.14
N GLU A 16 -23.74 16.28 5.29
CA GLU A 16 -23.85 14.81 5.22
C GLU A 16 -23.35 14.24 3.88
N ASP A 17 -23.56 14.96 2.77
CA ASP A 17 -23.03 14.55 1.46
C ASP A 17 -21.51 14.66 1.42
N LEU A 18 -20.95 15.74 1.98
CA LEU A 18 -19.50 15.91 2.06
C LEU A 18 -18.88 14.86 2.98
N LYS A 19 -19.53 14.56 4.11
CA LYS A 19 -19.15 13.51 5.05
C LYS A 19 -19.10 12.15 4.35
N ARG A 20 -20.14 11.82 3.58
CA ARG A 20 -20.20 10.57 2.79
C ARG A 20 -19.08 10.48 1.76
N ILE A 21 -18.78 11.58 1.06
CA ILE A 21 -17.67 11.64 0.10
C ILE A 21 -16.32 11.43 0.81
N TYR A 22 -16.12 12.07 1.97
CA TYR A 22 -14.91 11.89 2.78
C TYR A 22 -14.76 10.47 3.33
N ASP A 23 -15.86 9.83 3.76
CA ASP A 23 -15.82 8.44 4.19
C ASP A 23 -15.38 7.51 3.04
N LEU A 24 -15.94 7.68 1.84
CA LEU A 24 -15.53 6.90 0.66
C LEU A 24 -14.10 7.18 0.22
N TYR A 25 -13.66 8.44 0.31
CA TYR A 25 -12.29 8.84 0.02
C TYR A 25 -11.30 8.11 0.94
N ILE A 26 -11.56 8.10 2.25
CA ILE A 26 -10.72 7.44 3.26
C ILE A 26 -10.74 5.93 3.05
N ASP A 27 -11.90 5.33 2.77
CA ASP A 27 -11.99 3.88 2.54
C ASP A 27 -11.19 3.45 1.30
N ASN A 28 -11.15 4.26 0.23
CA ASN A 28 -10.27 4.01 -0.92
C ASN A 28 -8.79 4.10 -0.53
N GLN A 29 -8.40 5.06 0.31
CA GLN A 29 -7.02 5.16 0.80
C GLN A 29 -6.64 3.98 1.71
N MET A 30 -7.54 3.50 2.56
CA MET A 30 -7.31 2.30 3.39
C MET A 30 -7.16 1.03 2.53
N ARG A 31 -7.71 1.02 1.32
CA ARG A 31 -7.48 0.00 0.29
C ARG A 31 -6.24 0.27 -0.55
N GLY A 32 -5.38 1.21 -0.13
CA GLY A 32 -4.11 1.61 -0.73
C GLY A 32 -4.18 2.32 -2.07
N CYS A 33 -5.27 3.06 -2.34
CA CYS A 33 -5.24 4.07 -3.39
C CYS A 33 -4.42 5.29 -2.93
N THR A 34 -3.72 5.93 -3.87
CA THR A 34 -3.11 7.24 -3.60
C THR A 34 -4.20 8.29 -3.31
N PRO A 35 -3.90 9.41 -2.64
CA PRO A 35 -4.86 10.52 -2.46
C PRO A 35 -5.50 10.99 -3.77
N ILE A 36 -4.74 11.03 -4.87
CA ILE A 36 -5.23 11.43 -6.19
C ILE A 36 -6.22 10.41 -6.73
N GLU A 37 -5.85 9.13 -6.75
CA GLU A 37 -6.73 8.06 -7.22
C GLU A 37 -8.01 7.94 -6.38
N ALA A 38 -7.89 8.08 -5.06
CA ALA A 38 -9.03 8.05 -4.15
C ALA A 38 -10.00 9.22 -4.43
N ALA A 39 -9.49 10.42 -4.71
CA ALA A 39 -10.29 11.58 -5.09
C ALA A 39 -11.01 11.37 -6.44
N LEU A 40 -10.31 10.82 -7.44
CA LEU A 40 -10.89 10.49 -8.75
C LEU A 40 -12.01 9.43 -8.62
N ARG A 41 -11.84 8.44 -7.74
CA ARG A 41 -12.84 7.38 -7.47
C ARG A 41 -14.11 7.87 -6.77
N VAL A 42 -14.05 9.03 -6.12
CA VAL A 42 -15.24 9.72 -5.58
C VAL A 42 -15.73 10.83 -6.52
N HIS A 43 -15.33 10.77 -7.80
CA HIS A 43 -15.77 11.65 -8.88
C HIS A 43 -15.39 13.14 -8.71
N VAL A 44 -14.28 13.44 -8.03
CA VAL A 44 -13.67 14.76 -8.12
C VAL A 44 -13.11 14.93 -9.52
N LEU A 45 -13.52 16.01 -10.20
CA LEU A 45 -13.00 16.35 -11.54
C LEU A 45 -11.48 16.53 -11.51
N GLU A 46 -10.79 16.04 -12.53
CA GLU A 46 -9.33 15.94 -12.60
C GLU A 46 -8.65 17.29 -12.33
N GLU A 47 -9.16 18.36 -12.91
CA GLU A 47 -8.69 19.74 -12.75
C GLU A 47 -8.81 20.27 -11.31
N HIS A 48 -9.65 19.65 -10.48
CA HIS A 48 -9.89 20.05 -9.09
C HIS A 48 -9.21 19.14 -8.07
N VAL A 49 -8.71 17.97 -8.48
CA VAL A 49 -8.18 16.94 -7.56
C VAL A 49 -7.12 17.51 -6.63
N ALA A 50 -6.14 18.25 -7.14
CA ALA A 50 -5.04 18.76 -6.32
C ALA A 50 -5.52 19.69 -5.20
N LYS A 51 -6.46 20.59 -5.50
CA LYS A 51 -7.04 21.53 -4.52
C LYS A 51 -7.96 20.80 -3.55
N TRP A 52 -8.77 19.88 -4.05
CA TRP A 52 -9.72 19.12 -3.25
C TRP A 52 -8.99 18.23 -2.23
N VAL A 53 -7.97 17.48 -2.67
CA VAL A 53 -7.14 16.63 -1.80
C VAL A 53 -6.50 17.47 -0.71
N ARG A 54 -5.88 18.60 -1.04
CA ARG A 54 -5.28 19.49 -0.02
C ARG A 54 -6.29 19.93 1.03
N THR A 55 -7.51 20.22 0.61
CA THR A 55 -8.60 20.64 1.50
C THR A 55 -9.06 19.49 2.37
N ALA A 56 -9.33 18.32 1.78
CA ALA A 56 -9.74 17.11 2.49
C ALA A 56 -8.69 16.66 3.51
N GLU A 57 -7.41 16.63 3.14
CA GLU A 57 -6.30 16.23 4.03
C GLU A 57 -6.07 17.18 5.20
N SER A 58 -6.60 18.41 5.12
CA SER A 58 -6.54 19.40 6.20
C SER A 58 -7.84 19.46 7.02
N ASP A 59 -8.87 18.70 6.65
CA ASP A 59 -10.16 18.74 7.32
C ASP A 59 -10.14 17.93 8.63
N PRO A 60 -10.56 18.50 9.78
CA PRO A 60 -10.57 17.81 11.06
C PRO A 60 -11.34 16.49 11.05
N TYR A 61 -12.45 16.41 10.31
CA TYR A 61 -13.24 15.17 10.19
C TYR A 61 -12.40 14.07 9.52
N VAL A 62 -11.75 14.40 8.41
CA VAL A 62 -10.92 13.44 7.66
C VAL A 62 -9.75 12.96 8.51
N ILE A 63 -9.09 13.86 9.22
CA ILE A 63 -7.97 13.54 10.10
C ILE A 63 -8.39 12.55 11.19
N GLU A 64 -9.48 12.83 11.91
CA GLU A 64 -9.94 11.96 13.00
C GLU A 64 -10.48 10.62 12.49
N ARG A 65 -11.21 10.62 11.35
CA ARG A 65 -11.72 9.39 10.74
C ARG A 65 -10.58 8.50 10.23
N LYS A 66 -9.51 9.06 9.66
CA LYS A 66 -8.30 8.32 9.30
C LYS A 66 -7.60 7.74 10.52
N ARG A 67 -7.44 8.51 11.59
CA ARG A 67 -6.86 8.03 12.84
C ARG A 67 -7.67 6.87 13.41
N ALA A 68 -9.00 6.98 13.40
CA ALA A 68 -9.89 5.91 13.83
C ALA A 68 -9.76 4.65 12.94
N ALA A 69 -9.72 4.82 11.62
CA ALA A 69 -9.55 3.71 10.67
C ALA A 69 -8.23 2.97 10.89
N LEU A 70 -7.14 3.71 11.06
CA LEU A 70 -5.81 3.15 11.32
C LEU A 70 -5.74 2.44 12.67
N LYS A 71 -6.37 2.99 13.71
CA LYS A 71 -6.42 2.36 15.04
C LYS A 71 -7.26 1.07 15.04
N ALA A 72 -8.30 1.00 14.21
CA ALA A 72 -9.11 -0.19 14.04
C ALA A 72 -8.43 -1.26 13.18
N LEU A 73 -7.39 -0.89 12.43
CA LEU A 73 -6.64 -1.81 11.58
C LEU A 73 -5.67 -2.62 12.44
N ASP A 74 -5.92 -3.92 12.60
CA ASP A 74 -4.90 -4.83 13.11
C ASP A 74 -3.88 -5.12 12.00
N ALA A 75 -2.68 -4.57 12.14
CA ALA A 75 -1.62 -4.71 11.15
C ALA A 75 -1.24 -6.18 10.88
N ASN A 76 -1.42 -7.07 11.86
CA ASN A 76 -1.07 -8.49 11.72
C ASN A 76 -2.07 -9.26 10.85
N THR A 77 -3.32 -8.81 10.79
CA THR A 77 -4.36 -9.46 9.98
C THR A 77 -4.71 -8.68 8.71
N ALA A 78 -4.50 -7.37 8.71
CA ALA A 78 -4.84 -6.50 7.58
C ALA A 78 -3.86 -6.64 6.41
N TRP A 79 -2.60 -6.97 6.69
CA TRP A 79 -1.55 -7.09 5.69
C TRP A 79 -1.19 -8.56 5.44
N SER A 80 -2.07 -9.26 4.71
CA SER A 80 -1.82 -10.63 4.27
C SER A 80 -0.96 -10.68 3.00
N ALA A 81 -0.48 -11.87 2.64
CA ALA A 81 0.24 -12.10 1.38
C ALA A 81 -0.63 -11.72 0.16
N GLU A 82 -1.92 -12.04 0.19
CA GLU A 82 -2.88 -11.70 -0.86
C GLU A 82 -3.05 -10.19 -1.00
N THR A 83 -3.19 -9.47 0.12
CA THR A 83 -3.25 -8.01 0.12
C THR A 83 -1.97 -7.42 -0.48
N ALA A 84 -0.80 -7.91 -0.06
CA ALA A 84 0.48 -7.46 -0.60
C ALA A 84 0.60 -7.69 -2.11
N ILE A 85 0.14 -8.85 -2.62
CA ILE A 85 0.10 -9.16 -4.06
C ILE A 85 -0.74 -8.14 -4.82
N VAL A 86 -1.95 -7.85 -4.34
CA VAL A 86 -2.84 -6.87 -4.99
C VAL A 86 -2.20 -5.48 -5.07
N HIS A 87 -1.53 -5.03 -4.00
CA HIS A 87 -0.86 -3.73 -4.01
C HIS A 87 0.34 -3.68 -4.95
N LEU A 88 1.15 -4.74 -4.97
CA LEU A 88 2.30 -4.80 -5.87
C LEU A 88 1.87 -4.85 -7.35
N LEU A 89 0.80 -5.58 -7.68
CA LEU A 89 0.23 -5.60 -9.03
C LEU A 89 -0.19 -4.20 -9.49
N ARG A 90 -0.85 -3.42 -8.61
CA ARG A 90 -1.21 -2.03 -8.92
C ARG A 90 0.02 -1.16 -9.22
N LEU A 91 1.13 -1.35 -8.49
CA LEU A 91 2.37 -0.61 -8.79
C LEU A 91 2.96 -0.99 -10.15
N VAL A 92 2.88 -2.26 -10.53
CA VAL A 92 3.34 -2.75 -11.83
C VAL A 92 2.49 -2.17 -12.97
N GLU A 93 1.17 -2.16 -12.79
CA GLU A 93 0.20 -1.69 -13.78
C GLU A 93 0.14 -0.16 -13.90
N ASN A 94 0.57 0.59 -12.88
CA ASN A 94 0.52 2.05 -12.89
C ASN A 94 1.45 2.64 -13.98
N PRO A 95 0.93 3.31 -15.03
CA PRO A 95 1.75 3.84 -16.12
C PRO A 95 2.66 5.01 -15.70
N TYR A 96 2.36 5.67 -14.58
CA TYR A 96 3.10 6.83 -14.08
C TYR A 96 4.27 6.47 -13.15
N GLU A 97 4.35 5.21 -12.70
CA GLU A 97 5.44 4.75 -11.85
C GLU A 97 6.74 4.56 -12.63
N LYS A 98 7.86 4.85 -11.96
CA LYS A 98 9.19 4.68 -12.55
C LYS A 98 9.45 3.20 -12.84
N GLY A 99 10.10 2.91 -13.98
CA GLY A 99 10.43 1.53 -14.36
C GLY A 99 11.19 0.75 -13.27
N SER A 100 12.08 1.40 -12.53
CA SER A 100 12.79 0.79 -11.40
C SER A 100 11.86 0.36 -10.25
N VAL A 101 10.80 1.11 -9.98
CA VAL A 101 9.78 0.77 -8.98
C VAL A 101 8.99 -0.45 -9.44
N LYS A 102 8.65 -0.51 -10.73
CA LYS A 102 7.94 -1.66 -11.33
C LYS A 102 8.77 -2.93 -11.25
N VAL A 103 10.06 -2.87 -11.61
CA VAL A 103 10.96 -4.03 -11.51
C VAL A 103 11.05 -4.53 -10.07
N ALA A 104 11.25 -3.63 -9.10
CA ALA A 104 11.29 -4.01 -7.69
C ALA A 104 9.97 -4.61 -7.18
N ALA A 105 8.82 -4.14 -7.70
CA ALA A 105 7.52 -4.72 -7.37
C ALA A 105 7.34 -6.12 -7.97
N ILE A 106 7.80 -6.34 -9.22
CA ILE A 106 7.82 -7.65 -9.88
C ILE A 106 8.69 -8.64 -9.09
N ASP A 107 9.89 -8.24 -8.67
CA ASP A 107 10.79 -9.11 -7.91
C ASP A 107 10.16 -9.56 -6.59
N ARG A 108 9.49 -8.63 -5.88
CA ARG A 108 8.77 -8.95 -4.64
C ARG A 108 7.56 -9.85 -4.88
N LEU A 109 6.83 -9.65 -5.98
CA LEU A 109 5.74 -10.52 -6.40
C LEU A 109 6.23 -11.94 -6.68
N ASN A 110 7.36 -12.09 -7.39
CA ASN A 110 7.95 -13.39 -7.67
C ASN A 110 8.30 -14.15 -6.38
N VAL A 111 8.77 -13.45 -5.35
CA VAL A 111 9.02 -14.04 -4.03
C VAL A 111 7.72 -14.46 -3.35
N LEU A 112 6.72 -13.58 -3.28
CA LEU A 112 5.43 -13.89 -2.63
C LEU A 112 4.66 -15.02 -3.31
N LEU A 113 4.78 -15.15 -4.64
CA LEU A 113 4.17 -16.21 -5.43
C LEU A 113 5.01 -17.50 -5.47
N GLY A 114 6.16 -17.53 -4.79
CA GLY A 114 7.05 -18.70 -4.75
C GLY A 114 7.68 -19.02 -6.11
N ILE A 115 7.77 -18.05 -7.03
CA ILE A 115 8.49 -18.18 -8.31
C ILE A 115 10.00 -18.10 -8.09
N THR A 116 10.42 -17.30 -7.12
CA THR A 116 11.80 -17.16 -6.68
C THR A 116 11.93 -17.20 -5.16
N GLU A 117 13.02 -17.75 -4.64
CA GLU A 117 13.36 -17.77 -3.21
C GLU A 117 14.54 -16.85 -2.93
N VAL A 118 14.58 -16.24 -1.74
CA VAL A 118 15.73 -15.43 -1.29
C VAL A 118 16.55 -16.26 -0.32
N ASP A 119 17.84 -16.45 -0.62
CA ASP A 119 18.75 -17.18 0.27
C ASP A 119 19.20 -16.34 1.48
N ALA A 120 19.85 -16.98 2.46
CA ALA A 120 20.33 -16.31 3.67
C ALA A 120 21.38 -15.21 3.41
N ALA A 121 21.98 -15.16 2.22
CA ALA A 121 22.90 -14.12 1.79
C ALA A 121 22.19 -12.99 1.01
N GLY A 122 20.86 -13.07 0.85
CA GLY A 122 20.05 -12.07 0.15
C GLY A 122 20.01 -12.24 -1.37
N ASN A 123 20.51 -13.36 -1.92
CA ASN A 123 20.45 -13.61 -3.36
C ASN A 123 19.14 -14.31 -3.74
N THR A 124 18.54 -13.85 -4.83
CA THR A 124 17.32 -14.43 -5.40
C THR A 124 17.67 -15.64 -6.28
N ARG A 125 17.08 -16.80 -5.99
CA ARG A 125 17.20 -18.05 -6.75
C ARG A 125 15.85 -18.44 -7.31
N LYS A 126 15.80 -19.13 -8.44
CA LYS A 126 14.53 -19.66 -8.97
C LYS A 126 14.04 -20.79 -8.06
N THR A 127 12.76 -20.79 -7.71
CA THR A 127 12.19 -21.86 -6.89
C THR A 127 12.08 -23.14 -7.70
N GLY A 128 12.50 -24.25 -7.09
CA GLY A 128 12.61 -25.55 -7.74
C GLY A 128 14.01 -25.80 -8.30
N HIS A 129 14.74 -26.71 -7.66
CA HIS A 129 15.95 -27.26 -8.23
C HIS A 129 15.64 -27.87 -9.60
N THR A 130 16.28 -27.39 -10.65
CA THR A 130 16.25 -28.12 -11.91
C THR A 130 17.06 -29.41 -11.73
N LEU A 131 16.74 -30.46 -12.50
CA LEU A 131 17.55 -31.70 -12.52
C LEU A 131 19.05 -31.40 -12.72
N ALA A 132 19.38 -30.37 -13.50
CA ALA A 132 20.75 -29.91 -13.70
C ALA A 132 21.42 -29.36 -12.42
N ASP A 133 20.67 -28.72 -11.53
CA ASP A 133 21.17 -28.26 -10.23
C ASP A 133 21.41 -29.44 -9.28
N PHE A 134 20.58 -30.48 -9.38
CA PHE A 134 20.75 -31.73 -8.63
C PHE A 134 22.04 -32.46 -9.04
N TYR A 135 22.33 -32.54 -10.35
CA TYR A 135 23.56 -33.17 -10.84
C TYR A 135 24.84 -32.41 -10.46
N LYS A 136 24.78 -31.08 -10.30
CA LYS A 136 25.91 -30.28 -9.82
C LYS A 136 26.20 -30.52 -8.33
N MET A 137 25.17 -30.73 -7.50
CA MET A 137 25.35 -31.05 -6.07
C MET A 137 26.01 -32.41 -5.83
N THR A 138 25.80 -33.38 -6.71
CA THR A 138 26.42 -34.71 -6.60
C THR A 138 27.86 -34.79 -7.13
N ALA A 139 28.26 -33.85 -7.99
CA ALA A 139 29.59 -33.86 -8.60
C ALA A 139 30.71 -33.39 -7.65
N ASP A 140 30.37 -32.61 -6.61
CA ASP A 140 31.31 -32.00 -5.67
C ASP A 140 31.48 -32.79 -4.35
N GLN A 141 31.02 -34.04 -4.26
CA GLN A 141 31.40 -34.90 -3.13
C GLN A 141 32.78 -35.53 -3.39
N PRO A 142 33.88 -35.09 -2.72
CA PRO A 142 35.12 -35.82 -2.79
C PRO A 142 34.90 -37.19 -2.18
N ALA A 143 35.16 -38.23 -2.97
CA ALA A 143 35.13 -39.61 -2.53
C ALA A 143 35.98 -39.74 -1.26
N LYS A 144 35.34 -40.01 -0.12
CA LYS A 144 36.04 -40.40 1.10
C LYS A 144 36.84 -41.66 0.79
N PRO A 145 38.18 -41.65 0.88
CA PRO A 145 38.95 -42.89 0.85
C PRO A 145 38.68 -43.66 2.15
N HIS A 146 38.62 -44.99 2.01
CA HIS A 146 38.35 -45.98 3.05
C HIS A 146 39.23 -45.85 4.30
#